data_AF-A0A2J8QUJ7-F1
#
_entry.id   AF-A0A2J8QUJ7-F1
#
_cell.length_a   1.000
_cell.length_b   1.000
_cell.length_c   1.000
_cell.angle_alpha   90.00
_cell.angle_beta   90.00
_cell.angle_gamma   90.00
#
_symmetry.space_group_name_H-M   'P 1'
#
loop_
_entity.id
_entity.type
_entity.pdbx_description
1 polymer ?
#
loop_
_entity_poly.entity_id
_entity_poly.type
_entity_poly.pdbx_seq_one_letter_code
_entity_poly.pdbx_strand_id
1 'polypeptide(L)'
;MATPSAAFEALMNGVTSWDVPEDAVPCELLLIGEASFPVMVNDMGQVLIAASSYGRGRLVVMSHEDYLVEAQLTPFLLNAVGWLCSSPGAPIGVHPSLAPLAKILEGSGVDAKVEPEVKDSLGVYCIDAYNETMTEKLVKFMKCGGGLLI
;
A
#
# COMPACT_ATOMS: atom_id res chain seq x y z
N MET A 1 11.24 2.33 -14.87
CA MET A 1 10.97 1.72 -13.55
C MET A 1 12.03 2.23 -12.58
N ALA A 2 11.66 2.55 -11.34
CA ALA A 2 12.65 2.83 -10.31
C ALA A 2 13.42 1.54 -9.98
N THR A 3 14.70 1.64 -9.63
CA THR A 3 15.44 0.52 -9.07
C THR A 3 14.87 0.15 -7.70
N PRO A 4 14.99 -1.11 -7.22
CA PRO A 4 14.52 -1.49 -5.89
C PRO A 4 15.05 -0.57 -4.78
N SER A 5 16.30 -0.10 -4.89
CA SER A 5 16.90 0.85 -3.94
C SER A 5 16.18 2.21 -3.90
N ALA A 6 15.89 2.82 -5.05
CA ALA A 6 15.19 4.11 -5.10
C ALA A 6 13.73 3.99 -4.64
N ALA A 7 13.10 2.85 -4.90
CA ALA A 7 11.75 2.58 -4.42
C ALA A 7 11.72 2.40 -2.90
N PHE A 8 12.67 1.66 -2.34
CA PHE A 8 12.82 1.50 -0.90
C PHE A 8 13.11 2.84 -0.21
N GLU A 9 14.02 3.65 -0.74
CA GLU A 9 14.31 4.99 -0.21
C GLU A 9 13.07 5.89 -0.20
N ALA A 10 12.26 5.86 -1.27
CA ALA A 10 11.01 6.61 -1.33
C ALA A 10 10.00 6.14 -0.27
N LEU A 11 9.88 4.83 -0.06
CA LEU A 11 8.97 4.23 0.92
C LEU A 11 9.41 4.53 2.36
N MET A 12 10.72 4.55 2.62
CA MET A 12 11.29 4.75 3.96
C MET A 12 11.57 6.22 4.31
N ASN A 13 11.23 7.17 3.44
CA ASN A 13 11.53 8.58 3.66
C ASN A 13 10.92 9.10 4.98
N GLY A 14 11.77 9.44 5.96
CA GLY A 14 11.33 9.91 7.28
C GLY A 14 10.77 8.82 8.21
N VAL A 15 10.78 7.55 7.79
CA VAL A 15 10.41 6.40 8.65
C VAL A 15 11.65 5.94 9.39
N THR A 16 11.71 6.19 10.70
CA THR A 16 12.87 5.85 11.55
C THR A 16 12.64 4.66 12.47
N SER A 17 11.37 4.32 12.71
CA SER A 17 10.96 3.23 13.61
C SER A 17 9.59 2.71 13.18
N TRP A 18 9.31 1.46 13.53
CA TRP A 18 8.01 0.83 13.32
C TRP A 18 7.33 0.67 14.67
N ASP A 19 6.23 1.39 14.85
CA ASP A 19 5.33 1.25 16.00
C ASP A 19 4.05 0.61 15.46
N VAL A 20 4.03 -0.72 15.50
CA VAL A 20 2.93 -1.54 14.97
C VAL A 20 2.00 -1.95 16.11
N PRO A 21 0.70 -2.13 15.85
CA PRO A 21 -0.26 -2.56 16.87
C PRO A 21 0.19 -3.87 17.56
N GLU A 22 0.21 -3.89 18.89
CA GLU A 22 0.66 -5.04 19.69
C GLU A 22 -0.28 -6.25 19.59
N ASP A 23 -1.56 -6.01 19.30
CA ASP A 23 -2.62 -7.01 19.20
C ASP A 23 -2.80 -7.58 17.79
N ALA A 24 -2.17 -6.98 16.78
CA ALA A 24 -2.16 -7.49 15.42
C ALA A 24 -1.32 -8.77 15.31
N VAL A 25 -1.81 -9.76 14.58
CA VAL A 25 -1.11 -11.03 14.33
C VAL A 25 -0.74 -11.13 12.86
N PRO A 26 0.39 -10.50 12.43
CA PRO A 26 0.77 -10.47 11.04
C PRO A 26 1.17 -11.85 10.51
N CYS A 27 0.89 -12.08 9.24
CA CYS A 27 1.48 -13.21 8.52
C CYS A 27 2.90 -12.91 8.03
N GLU A 28 3.63 -13.94 7.61
CA GLU A 28 4.89 -13.76 6.87
C GLU A 28 4.59 -13.63 5.38
N LEU A 29 5.10 -12.55 4.77
CA LEU A 29 5.01 -12.36 3.33
C LEU A 29 6.11 -13.16 2.61
N LEU A 30 5.70 -13.97 1.63
CA LEU A 30 6.62 -14.69 0.75
C LEU A 30 6.80 -13.96 -0.58
N LEU A 31 8.03 -13.53 -0.85
CA LEU A 31 8.36 -12.74 -2.03
C LEU A 31 8.92 -13.67 -3.13
N ILE A 32 8.14 -13.86 -4.19
CA ILE A 32 8.47 -14.79 -5.29
C ILE A 32 8.87 -14.13 -6.61
N GLY A 33 8.63 -12.82 -6.76
CA GLY A 33 8.89 -12.09 -8.00
C GLY A 33 10.22 -11.34 -7.96
N GLU A 34 10.94 -11.29 -9.09
CA GLU A 34 12.22 -10.54 -9.20
C GLU A 34 12.06 -9.03 -8.93
N ALA A 35 10.86 -8.48 -9.14
CA ALA A 35 10.55 -7.08 -8.87
C ALA A 35 10.10 -6.83 -7.42
N SER A 36 9.90 -7.88 -6.62
CA SER A 36 9.45 -7.79 -5.24
C SER A 36 10.62 -7.58 -4.30
N PHE A 37 10.46 -6.70 -3.32
CA PHE A 37 11.48 -6.42 -2.31
C PHE A 37 10.85 -6.18 -0.94
N PRO A 38 11.56 -6.54 0.15
CA PRO A 38 11.09 -6.27 1.50
C PRO A 38 11.21 -4.78 1.84
N VAL A 39 10.27 -4.29 2.64
CA VAL A 39 10.25 -2.92 3.16
C VAL A 39 10.44 -2.94 4.68
N MET A 40 9.70 -3.81 5.37
CA MET A 40 9.84 -4.04 6.81
C MET A 40 10.12 -5.53 7.05
N VAL A 41 11.18 -5.80 7.81
CA VAL A 41 11.54 -7.14 8.30
C VAL A 41 11.61 -7.06 9.82
N ASN A 42 10.96 -7.99 10.52
CA ASN A 42 11.02 -8.05 11.98
C ASN A 42 12.33 -8.70 12.48
N ASP A 43 12.53 -8.71 13.80
CA ASP A 43 13.73 -9.28 14.44
C ASP A 43 13.87 -10.81 14.24
N MET A 44 12.79 -11.48 13.83
CA MET A 44 12.77 -12.90 13.47
C MET A 44 13.12 -13.16 12.00
N GLY A 45 13.38 -12.10 11.21
CA GLY A 45 13.70 -12.19 9.79
C GLY A 45 12.48 -12.33 8.87
N GLN A 46 11.27 -12.16 9.39
CA GLN A 46 10.03 -12.28 8.62
C GLN A 46 9.70 -10.95 7.93
N VAL A 47 9.32 -11.01 6.66
CA VAL A 47 8.89 -9.81 5.92
C VAL A 47 7.43 -9.50 6.25
N LEU A 48 7.18 -8.32 6.79
CA LEU A 48 5.85 -7.85 7.20
C LEU A 48 5.27 -6.79 6.27
N ILE A 49 6.15 -6.06 5.58
CA ILE A 49 5.74 -5.13 4.52
C ILE A 49 6.63 -5.40 3.32
N ALA A 50 6.01 -5.55 2.16
CA ALA A 50 6.69 -5.75 0.90
C ALA A 50 6.15 -4.81 -0.16
N ALA A 51 6.98 -4.53 -1.16
CA ALA A 51 6.57 -3.74 -2.32
C ALA A 51 7.01 -4.45 -3.60
N SER A 52 6.30 -4.19 -4.69
CA SER A 52 6.61 -4.77 -5.99
C SER A 52 6.03 -3.93 -7.13
N SER A 53 6.26 -4.38 -8.35
CA SER A 53 5.61 -3.86 -9.55
C SER A 53 4.96 -4.99 -10.33
N TYR A 54 3.81 -4.71 -10.92
CA TYR A 54 3.08 -5.69 -11.72
C TYR A 54 2.48 -5.01 -12.95
N GLY A 55 2.88 -5.47 -14.14
CA GLY A 55 2.57 -4.78 -15.39
C GLY A 55 3.19 -3.37 -15.40
N ARG A 56 2.35 -2.33 -15.47
CA ARG A 56 2.78 -0.92 -15.39
C ARG A 56 2.57 -0.31 -14.01
N GLY A 57 1.88 -1.03 -13.12
CA GLY A 57 1.48 -0.57 -11.79
C GLY A 57 2.48 -0.95 -10.71
N ARG A 58 2.15 -0.54 -9.49
CA ARG A 58 2.94 -0.78 -8.28
C ARG A 58 2.03 -1.33 -7.20
N LEU A 59 2.62 -2.10 -6.29
CA LEU A 59 1.89 -2.64 -5.15
C LEU A 59 2.72 -2.53 -3.88
N VAL A 60 2.07 -2.21 -2.78
CA VAL A 60 2.57 -2.34 -1.42
C VAL A 60 1.61 -3.28 -0.69
N VAL A 61 2.15 -4.27 0.00
CA VAL A 61 1.39 -5.25 0.79
C VAL A 61 1.86 -5.19 2.23
N MET A 62 0.91 -5.05 3.14
CA MET A 62 1.10 -5.19 4.58
C MET A 62 0.60 -6.57 5.02
N SER A 63 1.28 -7.16 5.99
CA SER A 63 0.97 -8.50 6.50
C SER A 63 -0.29 -8.58 7.38
N HIS A 64 -0.88 -7.43 7.71
CA HIS A 64 -2.08 -7.29 8.54
C HIS A 64 -2.80 -5.98 8.23
N GLU A 65 -4.14 -6.02 8.18
CA GLU A 65 -4.99 -4.87 7.85
C GLU A 65 -4.90 -3.75 8.89
N ASP A 66 -4.68 -4.07 10.15
CA ASP A 66 -4.57 -3.06 11.22
C ASP A 66 -3.41 -2.08 10.96
N TYR A 67 -2.39 -2.49 10.21
CA TYR A 67 -1.28 -1.62 9.87
C TYR A 67 -1.70 -0.51 8.89
N LEU A 68 -2.74 -0.74 8.08
CA LEU A 68 -3.25 0.23 7.11
C LEU A 68 -4.04 1.35 7.79
N VAL A 69 -4.49 1.13 9.02
CA VAL A 69 -5.33 2.06 9.77
C VAL A 69 -4.63 2.58 11.03
N GLU A 70 -3.35 2.24 11.24
CA GLU A 70 -2.58 2.68 12.38
C GLU A 70 -2.00 4.09 12.17
N ALA A 71 -2.36 5.01 13.05
CA ALA A 71 -1.93 6.41 12.96
C ALA A 71 -0.42 6.57 13.15
N GLN A 72 0.23 5.69 13.93
CA GLN A 72 1.69 5.74 14.09
C GLN A 72 2.44 5.42 12.78
N LEU A 73 1.79 4.71 11.85
CA LEU A 73 2.33 4.38 10.54
C LEU A 73 2.05 5.46 9.47
N THR A 74 1.45 6.60 9.84
CA THR A 74 1.13 7.70 8.91
C THR A 74 2.29 8.10 7.99
N PRO A 75 3.54 8.30 8.46
CA PRO A 75 4.65 8.66 7.57
C PRO A 75 4.86 7.62 6.46
N PHE A 76 4.80 6.33 6.82
CA PHE A 76 4.91 5.25 5.85
C PHE A 76 3.72 5.19 4.89
N LEU A 77 2.50 5.32 5.40
CA LEU A 77 1.27 5.28 4.58
C LEU A 77 1.25 6.40 3.53
N LEU A 78 1.71 7.60 3.88
CA LEU A 78 1.85 8.71 2.93
C LEU A 78 2.90 8.43 1.86
N ASN A 79 4.05 7.88 2.25
CA ASN A 79 5.09 7.48 1.30
C ASN A 79 4.61 6.38 0.37
N ALA A 80 3.90 5.37 0.90
CA ALA A 80 3.34 4.27 0.13
C ALA A 80 2.35 4.79 -0.91
N VAL A 81 1.34 5.58 -0.51
CA VAL A 81 0.37 6.15 -1.44
C VAL A 81 1.03 7.07 -2.48
N GLY A 82 2.00 7.89 -2.06
CA GLY A 82 2.78 8.73 -2.96
C GLY A 82 3.60 7.94 -3.98
N TRP A 83 4.26 6.86 -3.55
CA TRP A 83 5.03 5.98 -4.43
C TRP A 83 4.16 5.14 -5.36
N LEU A 84 2.98 4.72 -4.89
CA LEU A 84 2.00 3.98 -5.69
C LEU A 84 1.39 4.86 -6.80
N CYS A 85 1.20 6.15 -6.52
CA CYS A 85 0.60 7.09 -7.47
C CYS A 85 1.58 7.47 -8.59
N SER A 86 1.50 6.76 -9.72
CA SER A 86 2.35 7.03 -10.89
C SER A 86 1.96 8.31 -11.66
N SER A 87 0.75 8.84 -11.41
CA SER A 87 0.19 10.03 -12.05
C SER A 87 -0.09 11.09 -10.98
N PRO A 88 0.79 12.08 -10.78
CA PRO A 88 0.60 13.09 -9.74
C PRO A 88 -0.77 13.76 -9.83
N GLY A 89 -1.47 13.84 -8.69
CA GLY A 89 -2.82 14.41 -8.59
C GLY A 89 -3.96 13.47 -9.02
N ALA A 90 -3.66 12.23 -9.43
CA ALA A 90 -4.72 11.25 -9.66
C ALA A 90 -5.44 10.89 -8.34
N PRO A 91 -6.77 10.70 -8.35
CA PRO A 91 -7.53 10.44 -7.13
C PRO A 91 -7.13 9.14 -6.43
N ILE A 92 -7.21 9.14 -5.11
CA ILE A 92 -6.99 7.95 -4.28
C ILE A 92 -8.35 7.43 -3.83
N GLY A 93 -8.63 6.16 -4.13
CA GLY A 93 -9.81 5.46 -3.63
C GLY A 93 -9.44 4.56 -2.45
N VAL A 94 -10.27 4.56 -1.42
CA VAL A 94 -10.12 3.71 -0.23
C VAL A 94 -11.38 2.88 -0.06
N HIS A 95 -11.24 1.56 -0.04
CA HIS A 95 -12.37 0.66 0.18
C HIS A 95 -13.01 0.93 1.57
N PRO A 96 -14.34 0.79 1.73
CA PRO A 96 -15.01 1.04 3.01
C PRO A 96 -14.46 0.26 4.21
N SER A 97 -13.85 -0.91 3.99
CA SER A 97 -13.21 -1.66 5.08
C SER A 97 -11.98 -0.98 5.67
N LEU A 98 -11.34 -0.08 4.91
CA LEU A 98 -10.24 0.76 5.35
C LEU A 98 -10.66 2.23 5.51
N ALA A 99 -11.93 2.51 5.80
CA ALA A 99 -12.40 3.90 5.98
C ALA A 99 -11.54 4.76 6.94
N PRO A 100 -10.92 4.23 8.02
CA PRO A 100 -9.99 5.01 8.84
C PRO A 100 -8.75 5.50 8.09
N LEU A 101 -8.22 4.73 7.12
CA LEU A 101 -7.09 5.14 6.28
C LEU A 101 -7.41 6.42 5.50
N ALA A 102 -8.63 6.56 4.98
CA ALA A 102 -9.05 7.78 4.30
C ALA A 102 -8.91 9.01 5.21
N LYS A 103 -9.28 8.89 6.49
CA LYS A 103 -9.15 9.97 7.48
C LYS A 103 -7.68 10.31 7.80
N ILE A 104 -6.80 9.30 7.86
CA ILE A 104 -5.36 9.49 8.06
C ILE A 104 -4.76 10.29 6.90
N LEU A 105 -5.11 9.92 5.67
CA LEU A 105 -4.66 10.59 4.46
C LEU A 105 -5.19 12.03 4.37
N GLU A 106 -6.49 12.22 4.60
CA GLU A 106 -7.13 13.55 4.60
C GLU A 106 -6.53 14.46 5.67
N GLY A 107 -6.30 13.94 6.88
CA GLY A 107 -5.65 14.67 7.98
C GLY A 107 -4.23 15.13 7.66
N SER A 108 -3.60 14.52 6.66
CA SER A 108 -2.27 14.84 6.15
C SER A 108 -2.30 15.65 4.83
N GLY A 109 -3.48 16.09 4.39
CA GLY A 109 -3.65 16.90 3.17
C GLY A 109 -3.70 16.10 1.87
N VAL A 110 -3.89 14.79 1.93
CA VAL A 110 -4.05 13.92 0.76
C VAL A 110 -5.54 13.66 0.51
N ASP A 111 -6.07 14.08 -0.65
CA ASP A 111 -7.47 13.83 -1.03
C ASP A 111 -7.69 12.33 -1.31
N ALA A 112 -8.33 11.65 -0.36
CA ALA A 112 -8.68 10.24 -0.43
C ALA A 112 -10.18 10.08 -0.27
N LYS A 113 -10.82 9.31 -1.15
CA LYS A 113 -12.27 9.12 -1.13
C LYS A 113 -12.62 7.68 -0.83
N VAL A 114 -13.63 7.49 0.01
CA VAL A 114 -14.20 6.16 0.24
C VAL A 114 -14.90 5.71 -1.03
N GLU A 115 -14.43 4.61 -1.61
CA GLU A 115 -14.87 4.07 -2.89
C GLU A 115 -15.07 2.55 -2.76
N PRO A 116 -16.31 2.04 -2.91
CA PRO A 116 -16.59 0.60 -2.76
C PRO A 116 -15.92 -0.29 -3.82
N GLU A 117 -15.57 0.28 -4.97
CA GLU A 117 -14.95 -0.44 -6.07
C GLU A 117 -13.81 0.36 -6.69
N VAL A 118 -12.82 -0.37 -7.22
CA VAL A 118 -11.75 0.21 -8.02
C VAL A 118 -12.31 0.75 -9.35
N LYS A 119 -11.92 1.98 -9.71
CA LYS A 119 -12.30 2.64 -10.96
C LYS A 119 -11.05 2.92 -11.80
N ASP A 120 -11.19 2.85 -13.12
CA ASP A 120 -10.10 3.12 -14.08
C ASP A 120 -9.53 4.56 -13.96
N SER A 121 -10.28 5.49 -13.36
CA SER A 121 -9.86 6.88 -13.14
C SER A 121 -8.95 7.09 -11.92
N LEU A 122 -8.83 6.11 -11.03
CA LEU A 122 -8.04 6.23 -9.81
C LEU A 122 -6.54 6.10 -10.12
N GLY A 123 -5.70 6.78 -9.33
CA GLY A 123 -4.26 6.57 -9.34
C GLY A 123 -3.84 5.48 -8.37
N VAL A 124 -4.49 5.44 -7.20
CA VAL A 124 -4.24 4.46 -6.14
C VAL A 124 -5.57 3.92 -5.63
N TYR A 125 -5.60 2.64 -5.31
CA TYR A 125 -6.71 2.01 -4.61
C TYR A 125 -6.20 1.24 -3.39
N CYS A 126 -6.80 1.49 -2.24
CA CYS A 126 -6.46 0.86 -0.96
C CYS A 126 -7.59 -0.09 -0.54
N ILE A 127 -7.28 -1.34 -0.20
CA ILE A 127 -8.28 -2.35 0.20
C ILE A 127 -7.64 -3.41 1.09
N ASP A 128 -8.41 -4.07 1.96
CA ASP A 128 -7.91 -5.27 2.67
C ASP A 128 -7.87 -6.52 1.76
N ALA A 129 -7.37 -7.62 2.30
CA ALA A 129 -7.24 -8.88 1.58
C ALA A 129 -8.54 -9.71 1.48
N TYR A 130 -9.65 -9.30 2.11
CA TYR A 130 -10.83 -10.15 2.29
C TYR A 130 -11.86 -10.07 1.15
N ASN A 131 -11.66 -9.17 0.18
CA ASN A 131 -12.60 -8.99 -0.94
C ASN A 131 -12.15 -9.73 -2.22
N GLU A 132 -12.53 -11.00 -2.34
CA GLU A 132 -12.20 -11.82 -3.51
C GLU A 132 -12.90 -11.37 -4.81
N THR A 133 -14.04 -10.68 -4.70
CA THR A 133 -14.88 -10.32 -5.86
C THR A 133 -14.24 -9.28 -6.78
N MET A 134 -13.20 -8.59 -6.32
CA MET A 134 -12.53 -7.52 -7.07
C MET A 134 -11.24 -7.94 -7.78
N THR A 135 -10.81 -9.20 -7.63
CA THR A 135 -9.50 -9.68 -8.08
C THR A 135 -9.19 -9.34 -9.54
N GLU A 136 -10.09 -9.66 -10.49
CA GLU A 136 -9.86 -9.37 -11.91
C GLU A 136 -9.75 -7.87 -12.21
N LYS A 137 -10.58 -7.05 -11.53
CA LYS A 137 -10.57 -5.59 -11.67
C LYS A 137 -9.25 -5.01 -11.15
N LEU A 138 -8.77 -5.49 -9.99
CA LEU A 138 -7.50 -5.07 -9.40
C LEU A 138 -6.30 -5.43 -10.28
N VAL A 139 -6.29 -6.65 -10.84
CA VAL A 139 -5.24 -7.09 -11.77
C VAL A 139 -5.23 -6.23 -13.02
N LYS A 140 -6.39 -5.93 -13.61
CA LYS A 140 -6.49 -5.03 -14.76
C LYS A 140 -6.00 -3.62 -14.42
N PHE A 141 -6.43 -3.08 -13.27
CA PHE A 141 -6.03 -1.77 -12.78
C PHE A 141 -4.50 -1.64 -12.64
N MET A 142 -3.84 -2.60 -11.99
CA MET A 142 -2.37 -2.62 -11.88
C MET A 142 -1.69 -2.75 -13.25
N LYS A 143 -2.16 -3.63 -14.15
CA LYS A 143 -1.60 -3.74 -15.51
C LYS A 143 -1.68 -2.41 -16.28
N CYS A 144 -2.70 -1.61 -15.99
CA CYS A 144 -2.90 -0.30 -16.60
C CYS A 144 -2.07 0.83 -15.98
N GLY A 145 -1.37 0.60 -14.86
CA GLY A 145 -0.54 1.60 -14.18
C GLY A 145 -1.07 2.05 -12.82
N GLY A 146 -2.19 1.49 -12.37
CA GLY A 146 -2.73 1.76 -11.05
C GLY A 146 -1.84 1.26 -9.92
N GLY A 147 -1.84 2.00 -8.80
CA GLY A 147 -1.16 1.63 -7.57
C GLY A 147 -2.10 0.93 -6.58
N LEU A 148 -1.67 -0.20 -6.01
CA LEU A 148 -2.47 -0.97 -5.08
C LEU A 148 -1.81 -0.99 -3.70
N LEU A 149 -2.55 -0.61 -2.67
CA LEU A 149 -2.17 -0.80 -1.27
C LEU A 149 -3.10 -1.86 -0.67
N ILE A 150 -2.52 -2.96 -0.20
CA ILE A 150 -3.21 -4.08 0.46
C ILE A 150 -2.61 -4.33 1.83
#